data_AF-A0AAU3VYW2-F1
#
_entry.id   AF-A0AAU3VYW2-F1
#
_cell.length_a   1.000
_cell.length_b   1.000
_cell.length_c   1.000
_cell.angle_alpha   90.00
_cell.angle_beta   90.00
_cell.angle_gamma   90.00
#
_symmetry.space_group_name_H-M   'P 1'
#
loop_
_entity.id
_entity.type
_entity.pdbx_description
1 polymer ?
#
loop_
_entity_poly.entity_id
_entity_poly.type
_entity_poly.pdbx_seq_one_letter_code
_entity_poly.pdbx_strand_id
1 'polypeptide(L)'
;MRDSRPLDFDLLRHAWTEALALTNGLPATVPSRAEVDRLTGYLRGAVELLVAELEAVIEGQPEDTSDRETARWLLIRTRKALDEGAGSNHRTGAVHVEDLALTCRALVTLCRRQLCEPVLSG
;
A
#
# COMPACT_ATOMS: atom_id res chain seq x y z
N MET A 1 -10.12 22.30 0.87
CA MET A 1 -11.09 21.23 1.20
C MET A 1 -10.54 19.93 0.62
N ARG A 2 -10.06 19.01 1.45
CA ARG A 2 -9.88 17.62 1.00
C ARG A 2 -11.29 17.06 0.85
N ASP A 3 -11.67 16.63 -0.34
CA ASP A 3 -12.85 15.77 -0.53
C ASP A 3 -12.55 14.45 0.17
N SER A 4 -12.80 14.39 1.47
CA SER A 4 -12.63 13.20 2.31
C SER A 4 -13.74 12.21 2.00
N ARG A 5 -13.73 11.65 0.78
CA ARG A 5 -14.45 10.41 0.54
C ARG A 5 -13.80 9.34 1.43
N PRO A 6 -14.59 8.58 2.21
CA PRO A 6 -14.04 7.56 3.08
C PRO A 6 -13.26 6.53 2.26
N LEU A 7 -12.15 6.05 2.81
CA LEU A 7 -11.37 4.97 2.23
C LEU A 7 -12.25 3.73 2.01
N ASP A 8 -12.37 3.29 0.76
CA ASP A 8 -13.03 2.02 0.44
C ASP A 8 -12.05 0.87 0.65
N PHE A 9 -11.99 0.37 1.88
CA PHE A 9 -11.10 -0.73 2.25
C PHE A 9 -11.42 -2.04 1.53
N ASP A 10 -12.65 -2.25 1.04
CA ASP A 10 -13.02 -3.44 0.29
C ASP A 10 -12.51 -3.38 -1.14
N LEU A 11 -12.61 -2.21 -1.79
CA LEU A 11 -12.00 -1.97 -3.09
C LEU A 11 -10.47 -2.13 -3.02
N LEU A 12 -9.83 -1.55 -2.00
CA LEU A 12 -8.39 -1.72 -1.79
C LEU A 12 -8.04 -3.20 -1.58
N ARG A 13 -8.84 -3.92 -0.79
CA ARG A 13 -8.66 -5.37 -0.56
C ARG A 13 -8.73 -6.17 -1.83
N HIS A 14 -9.70 -5.86 -2.68
CA HIS A 14 -9.83 -6.50 -3.97
C HIS A 14 -8.57 -6.31 -4.82
N ALA A 15 -8.05 -5.07 -4.88
CA ALA A 15 -6.89 -4.73 -5.70
C ALA A 15 -5.63 -5.50 -5.31
N TRP A 16 -5.26 -5.57 -4.01
CA TRP A 16 -4.07 -6.33 -3.62
C TRP A 16 -4.30 -7.84 -3.72
N THR A 17 -5.52 -8.34 -3.48
CA THR A 17 -5.81 -9.77 -3.63
C THR A 17 -5.70 -10.23 -5.08
N GLU A 18 -6.19 -9.43 -6.03
CA GLU A 18 -6.06 -9.71 -7.46
C GLU A 18 -4.59 -9.77 -7.90
N ALA A 19 -3.78 -8.79 -7.47
CA ALA A 19 -2.36 -8.77 -7.79
C ALA A 19 -1.58 -9.94 -7.18
N LEU A 20 -1.84 -10.30 -5.92
CA LEU A 20 -1.20 -11.46 -5.29
C LEU A 20 -1.62 -12.77 -5.97
N ALA A 21 -2.86 -12.89 -6.42
CA ALA A 21 -3.30 -14.06 -7.19
C ALA A 21 -2.57 -14.15 -8.55
N LEU A 22 -2.35 -13.02 -9.22
CA LEU A 22 -1.61 -12.95 -10.48
C LEU A 22 -0.13 -13.34 -10.30
N THR A 23 0.49 -12.98 -9.19
CA THR A 23 1.93 -13.20 -8.94
C THR A 23 2.24 -14.48 -8.17
N ASN A 24 1.25 -15.19 -7.64
CA ASN A 24 1.41 -16.41 -6.83
C ASN A 24 2.22 -17.54 -7.52
N GLY A 25 2.30 -17.53 -8.85
CA GLY A 25 3.07 -18.52 -9.62
C GLY A 25 4.55 -18.17 -9.81
N LEU A 26 5.02 -17.01 -9.33
CA LEU A 26 6.42 -16.62 -9.46
C LEU A 26 7.36 -17.55 -8.67
N PRO A 27 8.57 -17.83 -9.18
CA PRO A 27 9.12 -17.41 -10.47
C PRO A 27 8.78 -18.37 -11.63
N ALA A 28 8.00 -19.43 -11.39
CA ALA A 28 7.74 -20.49 -12.35
C ALA A 28 6.89 -20.01 -13.54
N THR A 29 5.94 -19.10 -13.30
CA THR A 29 5.14 -18.44 -14.33
C THR A 29 5.28 -16.93 -14.18
N VAL A 30 5.49 -16.23 -15.30
CA VAL A 30 5.57 -14.76 -15.34
C VAL A 30 4.33 -14.24 -16.06
N PRO A 31 3.48 -13.43 -15.41
CA PRO A 31 2.26 -12.90 -16.01
C PRO A 31 2.55 -11.92 -17.16
N SER A 32 1.51 -11.62 -17.95
CA SER A 32 1.64 -10.70 -19.08
C SER A 32 1.97 -9.28 -18.60
N ARG A 33 2.79 -8.56 -19.37
CA ARG A 33 3.20 -7.19 -18.99
C ARG A 33 2.01 -6.23 -18.94
N ALA A 34 1.02 -6.41 -19.82
CA ALA A 34 -0.18 -5.57 -19.86
C ALA A 34 -1.04 -5.71 -18.59
N GLU A 35 -1.22 -6.93 -18.08
CA GLU A 35 -1.96 -7.17 -16.83
C GLU A 35 -1.20 -6.62 -15.62
N VAL A 36 0.12 -6.82 -15.60
CA VAL A 36 1.02 -6.27 -14.58
C VAL A 36 0.93 -4.74 -14.56
N ASP A 37 1.13 -4.06 -15.70
CA ASP A 37 1.14 -2.61 -15.76
C ASP A 37 -0.22 -2.00 -15.34
N ARG A 38 -1.34 -2.64 -15.71
CA ARG A 38 -2.67 -2.24 -15.25
C ARG A 38 -2.76 -2.28 -13.73
N LEU A 39 -2.42 -3.42 -13.11
CA LEU A 39 -2.50 -3.58 -11.66
C LEU A 39 -1.48 -2.72 -10.91
N THR A 40 -0.29 -2.52 -11.47
CA THR A 40 0.70 -1.58 -10.94
C THR A 40 0.13 -0.17 -10.87
N GLY A 41 -0.52 0.32 -11.93
CA GLY A 41 -1.15 1.65 -11.92
C GLY A 41 -2.21 1.82 -10.84
N TYR A 42 -3.11 0.83 -10.71
CA TYR A 42 -4.16 0.84 -9.68
C TYR A 42 -3.56 0.79 -8.26
N LEU A 43 -2.63 -0.15 -8.01
CA LEU A 43 -2.01 -0.30 -6.70
C LEU A 43 -1.16 0.91 -6.32
N ARG A 44 -0.50 1.55 -7.28
CA ARG A 44 0.27 2.77 -7.03
C ARG A 44 -0.63 3.88 -6.51
N GLY A 45 -1.75 4.15 -7.19
CA GLY A 45 -2.71 5.17 -6.73
C GLY A 45 -3.33 4.82 -5.37
N ALA A 46 -3.63 3.55 -5.13
CA ALA A 46 -4.11 3.07 -3.83
C ALA A 46 -3.09 3.29 -2.71
N VAL A 47 -1.81 2.97 -2.96
CA VAL A 47 -0.72 3.17 -2.01
C VAL A 47 -0.48 4.66 -1.75
N GLU A 48 -0.44 5.51 -2.77
CA GLU A 48 -0.27 6.96 -2.63
C GLU A 48 -1.38 7.58 -1.76
N LEU A 49 -2.62 7.15 -1.97
CA LEU A 49 -3.77 7.59 -1.16
C LEU A 49 -3.66 7.12 0.29
N LEU A 50 -3.29 5.86 0.54
CA LEU A 50 -3.09 5.34 1.90
C LEU A 50 -1.92 6.00 2.63
N VAL A 51 -0.85 6.32 1.92
CA VAL A 51 0.30 7.09 2.44
C VAL A 51 -0.16 8.45 2.93
N ALA A 52 -0.95 9.18 2.13
CA ALA A 52 -1.46 10.51 2.49
C ALA A 52 -2.42 10.49 3.70
N GLU A 53 -3.22 9.43 3.85
CA GLU A 53 -4.09 9.24 5.01
C GLU A 53 -3.30 8.90 6.27
N LEU A 54 -2.35 7.96 6.18
CA LEU A 54 -1.52 7.58 7.31
C LEU A 54 -0.65 8.75 7.80
N GLU A 55 -0.14 9.59 6.90
CA GLU A 55 0.57 10.83 7.24
C GLU A 55 -0.30 11.80 8.02
N ALA A 56 -1.52 12.05 7.56
CA ALA A 56 -2.46 12.93 8.26
C ALA A 56 -2.78 12.43 9.68
N VAL A 57 -2.89 11.11 9.86
CA VAL A 57 -3.10 10.51 11.19
C VAL A 57 -1.89 10.70 12.09
N ILE A 58 -0.67 10.46 11.58
CA ILE A 58 0.58 10.63 12.34
C ILE A 58 0.82 12.09 12.74
N GLU A 59 0.44 13.05 11.89
CA GLU A 59 0.55 14.49 12.18
C GLU A 59 -0.46 14.94 13.24
N GLY A 60 -1.64 14.32 13.27
CA GLY A 60 -2.69 14.61 14.26
C GLY A 60 -2.45 14.05 15.67
N GLN A 61 -1.45 13.18 15.86
CA GLN A 61 -1.14 12.57 17.16
C GLN A 61 -0.11 13.41 17.95
N PRO A 62 -0.44 13.85 19.19
CA PRO A 62 0.43 14.71 19.99
C PRO A 62 1.63 13.97 20.60
N GLU A 63 1.52 12.66 20.83
CA GLU A 63 2.56 11.85 21.46
C GLU A 63 3.40 11.10 20.41
N ASP A 64 4.69 10.90 20.69
CA ASP A 64 5.56 10.06 19.87
C ASP A 64 5.62 8.65 20.46
N THR A 65 4.82 7.75 19.91
CA THR A 65 4.72 6.34 20.34
C THR A 65 5.55 5.44 19.43
N SER A 66 5.92 4.25 19.91
CA SER A 66 6.60 3.22 19.09
C SER A 66 5.83 2.89 17.79
N ASP A 67 4.50 2.94 17.84
CA ASP A 67 3.64 2.72 16.68
C ASP A 67 3.78 3.85 15.65
N ARG A 68 3.98 5.09 16.11
CA ARG A 68 4.21 6.26 15.25
C ARG A 68 5.56 6.19 14.54
N GLU A 69 6.62 5.78 15.25
CA GLU A 69 7.94 5.55 14.64
C GLU A 69 7.89 4.44 13.59
N THR A 70 7.20 3.34 13.91
CA THR A 70 6.99 2.22 12.97
C THR A 70 6.24 2.67 11.73
N ALA A 71 5.18 3.47 11.89
CA ALA A 71 4.40 4.00 10.77
C ALA A 71 5.23 4.97 9.90
N ARG A 72 6.02 5.87 10.51
CA ARG A 72 6.96 6.75 9.78
C ARG A 72 8.00 5.96 9.00
N TRP A 73 8.59 4.94 9.61
CA TRP A 73 9.56 4.07 8.92
C TRP A 73 8.92 3.38 7.71
N LEU A 74 7.69 2.86 7.85
CA LEU A 74 6.98 2.24 6.75
C LEU A 74 6.64 3.24 5.63
N LEU A 75 6.28 4.47 5.96
CA LEU A 75 6.02 5.53 4.97
C LEU A 75 7.27 5.85 4.15
N ILE A 76 8.43 5.99 4.80
CA ILE A 76 9.71 6.21 4.10
C ILE A 76 10.00 5.05 3.14
N ARG A 77 9.85 3.81 3.62
CA ARG A 77 10.08 2.61 2.79
C ARG A 77 9.10 2.54 1.62
N THR A 78 7.84 2.87 1.85
CA THR A 78 6.78 2.86 0.83
C THR A 78 7.06 3.88 -0.26
N ARG A 79 7.42 5.11 0.11
CA ARG A 79 7.77 6.17 -0.86
C ARG A 79 8.95 5.76 -1.73
N LYS A 80 9.98 5.17 -1.13
CA LYS A 80 11.11 4.62 -1.88
C LYS A 80 10.68 3.53 -2.88
N ALA A 81 9.79 2.62 -2.48
CA ALA A 81 9.28 1.58 -3.37
C ALA A 81 8.42 2.15 -4.52
N LEU A 82 7.68 3.25 -4.28
CA LEU A 82 6.99 3.98 -5.33
C LEU A 82 7.98 4.62 -6.31
N ASP A 83 9.14 5.08 -5.86
CA ASP A 83 10.12 5.73 -6.74
C ASP A 83 10.90 4.74 -7.62
N GLU A 84 11.16 3.52 -7.14
CA GLU A 84 12.00 2.51 -7.82
C GLU A 84 11.36 1.94 -9.12
N GLY A 85 10.03 1.95 -9.23
CA GLY A 85 9.29 1.55 -10.43
C GLY A 85 9.41 0.06 -10.82
N ALA A 86 8.66 -0.35 -11.85
CA ALA A 86 8.48 -1.76 -12.24
C ALA A 86 9.67 -2.42 -12.97
N GLY A 87 10.71 -1.66 -13.32
CA GLY A 87 11.78 -2.12 -14.19
C GLY A 87 11.33 -2.46 -15.62
N SER A 88 12.30 -2.82 -16.47
CA SER A 88 12.10 -2.92 -17.92
C SER A 88 11.63 -4.29 -18.42
N ASN A 89 11.68 -5.35 -17.60
CA ASN A 89 11.31 -6.70 -18.04
C ASN A 89 10.06 -7.23 -17.34
N HIS A 90 9.51 -8.34 -17.86
CA HIS A 90 8.25 -8.91 -17.37
C HIS A 90 8.37 -9.39 -15.92
N ARG A 91 9.50 -10.00 -15.56
CA ARG A 91 9.73 -10.55 -14.22
C ARG A 91 9.86 -9.44 -13.18
N THR A 92 10.65 -8.40 -13.46
CA THR A 92 10.78 -7.26 -12.54
C THR A 92 9.45 -6.55 -12.36
N GLY A 93 8.65 -6.45 -13.44
CA GLY A 93 7.31 -5.89 -13.33
C GLY A 93 6.39 -6.72 -12.43
N ALA A 94 6.42 -8.05 -12.59
CA ALA A 94 5.63 -8.97 -11.78
C ALA A 94 6.04 -8.93 -10.28
N VAL A 95 7.34 -8.85 -9.99
CA VAL A 95 7.84 -8.67 -8.61
C VAL A 95 7.41 -7.31 -8.05
N HIS A 96 7.51 -6.25 -8.84
CA HIS A 96 7.13 -4.91 -8.38
C HIS A 96 5.62 -4.81 -8.05
N VAL A 97 4.75 -5.42 -8.86
CA VAL A 97 3.31 -5.41 -8.56
C VAL A 97 2.97 -6.25 -7.33
N GLU A 98 3.71 -7.34 -7.07
CA GLU A 98 3.62 -8.11 -5.82
C GLU A 98 4.03 -7.27 -4.60
N ASP A 99 5.17 -6.58 -4.69
CA ASP A 99 5.67 -5.70 -3.62
C ASP A 99 4.68 -4.55 -3.32
N LEU A 100 4.09 -3.95 -4.35
CA LEU A 100 3.03 -2.95 -4.20
C LEU A 100 1.78 -3.53 -3.54
N ALA A 101 1.38 -4.76 -3.88
CA ALA A 101 0.23 -5.42 -3.28
C ALA A 101 0.45 -5.70 -1.79
N LEU A 102 1.64 -6.20 -1.42
CA LEU A 102 2.01 -6.43 -0.02
C LEU A 102 2.07 -5.12 0.78
N THR A 103 2.64 -4.07 0.18
CA THR A 103 2.68 -2.72 0.76
C THR A 103 1.27 -2.17 0.98
N CYS A 104 0.40 -2.27 -0.02
CA CYS A 104 -0.99 -1.84 0.06
C CYS A 104 -1.73 -2.55 1.21
N ARG A 105 -1.59 -3.89 1.30
CA ARG A 105 -2.18 -4.68 2.40
C ARG A 105 -1.68 -4.23 3.78
N ALA A 106 -0.39 -3.96 3.93
CA ALA A 106 0.21 -3.50 5.18
C ALA A 106 -0.35 -2.12 5.57
N LEU A 107 -0.39 -1.17 4.62
CA LEU A 107 -0.91 0.17 4.85
C LEU A 107 -2.40 0.17 5.20
N VAL A 108 -3.22 -0.65 4.53
CA VAL A 108 -4.64 -0.78 4.91
C VAL A 108 -4.79 -1.31 6.33
N THR A 109 -3.99 -2.30 6.70
CA THR A 109 -4.02 -2.85 8.07
C THR A 109 -3.71 -1.77 9.10
N LEU A 110 -2.70 -0.93 8.83
CA LEU A 110 -2.33 0.17 9.72
C LEU A 110 -3.36 1.29 9.74
N CYS A 111 -3.86 1.72 8.58
CA CYS A 111 -4.91 2.73 8.49
C CYS A 111 -6.16 2.27 9.23
N ARG A 112 -6.58 1.01 9.11
CA ARG A 112 -7.73 0.48 9.85
C ARG A 112 -7.50 0.50 11.35
N ARG A 113 -6.32 0.09 11.84
CA ARG A 113 -6.01 0.17 13.28
C ARG A 113 -6.06 1.61 13.77
N GLN A 114 -5.37 2.51 13.09
CA GLN A 114 -5.21 3.90 13.53
C GLN A 114 -6.49 4.75 13.35
N LEU A 115 -7.36 4.43 12.39
CA LEU A 115 -8.60 5.17 12.11
C LEU A 115 -9.85 4.55 12.76
N CYS A 116 -9.87 3.23 12.98
CA CYS A 116 -11.07 2.52 13.43
C CYS A 116 -10.98 1.95 14.85
N GLU A 117 -9.77 1.81 15.42
CA GLU A 117 -9.64 1.41 16.82
C GLU A 117 -9.56 2.68 17.68
N PRO A 118 -10.46 2.86 18.68
CA PRO A 118 -10.32 3.96 19.61
C PRO A 118 -9.00 3.80 20.36
N VAL A 119 -8.22 4.88 20.46
CA VAL A 119 -7.13 4.99 21.42
C VAL A 119 -7.76 4.83 22.80
N LEU A 120 -7.79 3.60 23.31
CA LEU A 120 -8.07 3.35 24.72
C LEU A 120 -6.89 3.95 25.46
N SER A 121 -7.07 5.18 25.91
CA SER A 121 -6.17 5.89 26.82
C SER A 121 -5.89 4.99 28.00
N GLY A 122 -4.64 4.54 28.11
CA GLY A 122 -4.06 3.94 29.31
C GLY A 122 -3.22 4.98 30.03
#